data_AF-A0A2D9VUJ6-F1
#
_entry.id   AF-A0A2D9VUJ6-F1
#
_cell.length_a   1.000
_cell.length_b   1.000
_cell.length_c   1.000
_cell.angle_alpha   90.00
_cell.angle_beta   90.00
_cell.angle_gamma   90.00
#
_symmetry.space_group_name_H-M   'P 1'
#
loop_
_entity.id
_entity.type
_entity.pdbx_description
1 polymer ?
#
loop_
_entity_poly.entity_id
_entity_poly.type
_entity_poly.pdbx_seq_one_letter_code
_entity_poly.pdbx_strand_id
1 'polypeptide(L)'
;MNTRKSMATNRSFKDIFESQGRKPEKYEERPIVCVQGLGFVGSAMAVATSIAKSDSSELNFNVIGIDLDTKLGNERIDAINKGKFPFNTNDEFLKKSLEDAYEQHNLIATSDESAFSLGDVIIIDIHLDIDFYDDRPILDFSTLEIAIESIAKHIKKGALIIVETTVPPGTCEKVIVPKLEEILAKRKLSLDDIFLAHSYERVMPGDDYLNSIINFWRVFSGMNRESSDLCEDFLSKIINIDQYPLTRLSSMTSSETAKVLENTYRAVNIALIDEWTKYAELVGIDIFEIVDAIRKRPTHSNMMYPGLGVGGYCLTKDSSFAPAALEQVFGHKNKDFPFSNLSRITNNNMPLHAFSHTLRVFDGDIKNKRVLIFGASYRQDVGDTRFSPSELYAKECLKHGANIDYFDPHVEFWTELNISSIEQPINFNSYHLLMIAVSHREFKDFDYNLLDINPSLIIIDAANLLASIGASRDKYGDRLTVLGNGQK
;
A
#
# COMPACT_ATOMS: atom_id res chain seq x y z
N MET A 1 6.49 38.66 37.89
CA MET A 1 7.28 38.65 36.65
C MET A 1 8.31 37.53 36.76
N ASN A 2 8.00 36.35 36.21
CA ASN A 2 8.98 35.27 36.05
C ASN A 2 8.86 34.80 34.61
N THR A 3 9.67 35.42 33.74
CA THR A 3 9.84 35.05 32.34
C THR A 3 10.57 33.71 32.30
N ARG A 4 9.82 32.62 32.14
CA ARG A 4 10.37 31.37 31.62
C ARG A 4 10.86 31.68 30.20
N LYS A 5 12.16 31.97 30.07
CA LYS A 5 12.87 31.91 28.80
C LYS A 5 12.65 30.50 28.25
N SER A 6 11.99 30.42 27.11
CA SER A 6 12.05 29.28 26.20
C SER A 6 13.54 28.97 25.96
N MET A 7 14.07 27.94 26.64
CA MET A 7 15.33 27.34 26.23
C MET A 7 15.04 26.65 24.90
N ALA A 8 15.40 27.30 23.79
CA ALA A 8 15.70 26.56 22.58
C ALA A 8 16.86 25.62 22.97
N THR A 9 16.55 24.34 23.12
CA THR A 9 17.58 23.32 23.26
C THR A 9 18.42 23.36 21.99
N ASN A 10 19.70 23.68 22.09
CA ASN A 10 20.72 23.52 21.04
C ASN A 10 20.94 22.01 20.77
N ARG A 11 19.88 21.29 20.42
CA ARG A 11 19.95 19.89 20.07
C ARG A 11 20.36 19.81 18.60
N SER A 12 21.28 18.93 18.30
CA SER A 12 21.83 18.68 16.98
C SER A 12 21.46 17.29 16.51
N PHE A 13 21.63 17.02 15.22
CA PHE A 13 21.50 15.67 14.67
C PHE A 13 22.38 14.66 15.43
N LYS A 14 23.60 15.09 15.81
CA LYS A 14 24.53 14.31 16.63
C LYS A 14 23.97 13.93 18.01
N ASP A 15 23.23 14.82 18.67
CA ASP A 15 22.66 14.53 19.99
C ASP A 15 21.60 13.42 19.92
N ILE A 16 20.89 13.29 18.79
CA ILE A 16 19.95 12.18 18.56
C ILE A 16 20.71 10.87 18.44
N PHE A 17 21.81 10.84 17.69
CA PHE A 17 22.69 9.66 17.60
C PHE A 17 23.21 9.21 18.96
N GLU A 18 23.73 10.15 19.75
CA GLU A 18 24.26 9.83 21.06
C GLU A 18 23.16 9.30 22.00
N SER A 19 21.93 9.82 21.89
CA SER A 19 20.79 9.32 22.67
C SER A 19 20.38 7.89 22.31
N GLN A 20 20.67 7.44 21.08
CA GLN A 20 20.44 6.07 20.62
C GLN A 20 21.68 5.18 20.77
N GLY A 21 22.71 5.64 21.49
CA GLY A 21 23.94 4.88 21.75
C GLY A 21 24.90 4.80 20.57
N ARG A 22 24.72 5.62 19.52
CA ARG A 22 25.58 5.66 18.33
C ARG A 22 26.57 6.84 18.44
N LYS A 23 27.87 6.60 18.24
CA LYS A 23 28.94 7.60 18.33
C LYS A 23 29.91 7.49 17.15
N PRO A 24 29.54 7.98 15.96
CA PRO A 24 30.43 7.99 14.81
C PRO A 24 31.56 9.01 15.00
N GLU A 25 32.71 8.71 14.42
CA GLU A 25 33.92 9.53 14.56
C GLU A 25 33.84 10.84 13.76
N LYS A 26 32.99 10.89 12.72
CA LYS A 26 32.75 12.07 11.88
C LYS A 26 31.26 12.25 11.62
N TYR A 27 30.83 13.50 11.60
CA TYR A 27 29.51 13.94 11.17
C TYR A 27 29.66 15.03 10.12
N GLU A 28 28.92 14.91 9.04
CA GLU A 28 28.81 15.97 8.02
C GLU A 28 27.47 16.67 8.19
N GLU A 29 27.50 18.00 8.24
CA GLU A 29 26.30 18.82 8.31
C GLU A 29 25.63 18.87 6.94
N ARG A 30 24.37 18.48 6.90
CA ARG A 30 23.50 18.45 5.72
C ARG A 30 22.10 18.90 6.12
N PRO A 31 21.28 19.38 5.18
CA PRO A 31 19.86 19.60 5.45
C PRO A 31 19.23 18.33 6.04
N ILE A 32 18.36 18.53 7.04
CA ILE A 32 17.75 17.45 7.81
C ILE A 32 16.34 17.19 7.30
N VAL A 33 16.04 15.92 6.99
CA VAL A 33 14.70 15.47 6.64
C VAL A 33 14.16 14.61 7.77
N CYS A 34 13.01 14.99 8.32
CA CYS A 34 12.27 14.16 9.26
C CYS A 34 11.21 13.36 8.51
N VAL A 35 11.09 12.06 8.77
CA VAL A 35 10.00 11.22 8.21
C VAL A 35 9.14 10.74 9.37
N GLN A 36 7.90 11.23 9.43
CA GLN A 36 6.92 10.87 10.45
C GLN A 36 6.12 9.64 10.01
N GLY A 37 6.14 8.60 10.84
CA GLY A 37 5.50 7.31 10.57
C GLY A 37 6.48 6.33 9.93
N LEU A 38 7.02 5.40 10.71
CA LEU A 38 7.93 4.35 10.20
C LEU A 38 7.17 3.08 9.84
N GLY A 39 6.01 3.27 9.21
CA GLY A 39 5.35 2.23 8.42
C GLY A 39 6.23 1.77 7.25
N PHE A 40 5.73 0.84 6.42
CA PHE A 40 6.51 0.35 5.29
C PHE A 40 6.92 1.49 4.33
N VAL A 41 5.95 2.33 3.96
CA VAL A 41 6.17 3.50 3.08
C VAL A 41 7.18 4.46 3.70
N GLY A 42 6.92 4.96 4.92
CA GLY A 42 7.81 5.93 5.56
C GLY A 42 9.21 5.39 5.87
N SER A 43 9.36 4.10 6.19
CA SER A 43 10.67 3.47 6.35
C SER A 43 11.44 3.44 5.03
N ALA A 44 10.78 3.08 3.92
CA ALA A 44 11.39 3.08 2.60
C ALA A 44 11.66 4.50 2.08
N MET A 45 10.80 5.47 2.39
CA MET A 45 11.01 6.89 2.08
C MET A 45 12.19 7.47 2.87
N ALA A 46 12.36 7.09 4.15
CA ALA A 46 13.53 7.46 4.93
C ALA A 46 14.82 6.91 4.29
N VAL A 47 14.81 5.67 3.78
CA VAL A 47 15.95 5.08 3.05
C VAL A 47 16.18 5.76 1.70
N ALA A 48 15.13 5.99 0.91
CA ALA A 48 15.23 6.68 -0.38
C ALA A 48 15.85 8.08 -0.23
N THR A 49 15.44 8.79 0.82
CA THR A 49 15.97 10.12 1.14
C THR A 49 17.42 10.04 1.62
N SER A 50 17.78 9.03 2.40
CA SER A 50 19.14 8.93 2.96
C SER A 50 20.17 8.55 1.90
N ILE A 51 19.80 7.85 0.83
CA ILE A 51 20.73 7.52 -0.26
C ILE A 51 20.78 8.57 -1.38
N ALA A 52 19.96 9.61 -1.30
CA ALA A 52 19.92 10.70 -2.27
C ALA A 52 21.28 11.39 -2.37
N LYS A 53 21.82 11.51 -3.59
CA LYS A 53 23.15 12.07 -3.86
C LYS A 53 23.10 13.23 -4.83
N SER A 54 24.03 14.16 -4.68
CA SER A 54 24.31 15.21 -5.67
C SER A 54 25.08 14.65 -6.87
N ASP A 55 25.26 15.48 -7.91
CA ASP A 55 26.10 15.16 -9.06
C ASP A 55 27.56 14.84 -8.68
N SER A 56 28.04 15.39 -7.56
CA SER A 56 29.37 15.10 -7.00
C SER A 56 29.42 13.80 -6.19
N SER A 57 28.33 13.00 -6.19
CA SER A 57 28.17 11.76 -5.42
C SER A 57 28.21 11.92 -3.90
N GLU A 58 28.04 13.14 -3.40
CA GLU A 58 27.90 13.44 -1.97
C GLU A 58 26.44 13.26 -1.54
N LEU A 59 26.22 12.77 -0.31
CA LEU A 59 24.87 12.62 0.22
C LEU A 59 24.22 14.00 0.40
N ASN A 60 22.96 14.12 -0.03
CA ASN A 60 22.22 15.38 0.06
C ASN A 60 21.68 15.64 1.47
N PHE A 61 21.34 14.60 2.23
CA PHE A 61 20.54 14.74 3.44
C PHE A 61 21.03 13.89 4.62
N ASN A 62 20.70 14.40 5.82
CA ASN A 62 20.66 13.64 7.06
C ASN A 62 19.18 13.37 7.39
N VAL A 63 18.82 12.13 7.72
CA VAL A 63 17.43 11.68 7.86
C VAL A 63 17.14 11.23 9.29
N ILE A 64 16.02 11.71 9.85
CA ILE A 64 15.48 11.30 11.14
C ILE A 64 14.11 10.65 10.93
N GLY A 65 14.03 9.34 11.09
CA GLY A 65 12.76 8.63 11.21
C GLY A 65 12.11 8.87 12.57
N ILE A 66 10.82 9.16 12.60
CA ILE A 66 10.08 9.42 13.83
C ILE A 66 8.81 8.56 13.85
N ASP A 67 8.67 7.69 14.86
CA ASP A 67 7.45 6.88 15.08
C ASP A 67 6.96 7.04 16.53
N LEU A 68 5.77 6.55 16.82
CA LEU A 68 5.13 6.65 18.13
C LEU A 68 5.89 5.83 19.19
N ASP A 69 5.92 6.33 20.43
CA ASP A 69 6.43 5.60 21.60
C ASP A 69 5.43 4.49 22.03
N THR A 70 5.31 3.49 21.16
CA THR A 70 4.51 2.29 21.34
C THR A 70 5.41 1.08 21.16
N LYS A 71 4.95 -0.12 21.55
CA LYS A 71 5.74 -1.34 21.32
C LYS A 71 6.14 -1.51 19.85
N LEU A 72 5.17 -1.41 18.93
CA LEU A 72 5.41 -1.55 17.49
C LEU A 72 6.29 -0.43 16.92
N GLY A 73 6.05 0.83 17.35
CA GLY A 73 6.87 1.96 16.92
C GLY A 73 8.32 1.83 17.38
N ASN A 74 8.54 1.45 18.63
CA ASN A 74 9.88 1.20 19.17
C ASN A 74 10.58 0.01 18.50
N GLU A 75 9.86 -1.08 18.15
CA GLU A 75 10.43 -2.18 17.37
C GLU A 75 10.94 -1.72 15.99
N ARG A 76 10.19 -0.82 15.32
CA ARG A 76 10.61 -0.25 14.03
C ARG A 76 11.81 0.69 14.16
N ILE A 77 11.79 1.55 15.17
CA ILE A 77 12.90 2.47 15.51
C ILE A 77 14.18 1.66 15.75
N ASP A 78 14.07 0.61 16.57
CA ASP A 78 15.19 -0.29 16.90
C ASP A 78 15.78 -0.98 15.67
N ALA A 79 14.92 -1.42 14.74
CA ALA A 79 15.37 -2.06 13.51
C ALA A 79 16.19 -1.10 12.65
N ILE A 80 15.67 0.10 12.37
CA ILE A 80 16.39 1.13 11.58
C ILE A 80 17.71 1.51 12.27
N ASN A 81 17.71 1.68 13.59
CA ASN A 81 18.90 2.00 14.37
C ASN A 81 19.92 0.85 14.44
N LYS A 82 19.58 -0.35 13.97
CA LYS A 82 20.47 -1.50 13.80
C LYS A 82 20.79 -1.78 12.32
N GLY A 83 20.42 -0.88 11.41
CA GLY A 83 20.63 -1.04 9.97
C GLY A 83 19.77 -2.13 9.33
N LYS A 84 18.61 -2.43 9.92
CA LYS A 84 17.69 -3.48 9.45
C LYS A 84 16.34 -2.91 9.08
N PHE A 85 15.78 -3.36 7.95
CA PHE A 85 14.46 -2.91 7.54
C PHE A 85 13.40 -3.50 8.50
N PRO A 86 12.44 -2.70 8.98
CA PRO A 86 11.52 -3.13 10.04
C PRO A 86 10.42 -4.10 9.57
N PHE A 87 10.34 -4.40 8.27
CA PHE A 87 9.34 -5.30 7.69
C PHE A 87 10.03 -6.38 6.86
N ASN A 88 9.34 -7.51 6.68
CA ASN A 88 9.79 -8.52 5.72
C ASN A 88 9.67 -7.96 4.30
N THR A 89 10.75 -8.07 3.54
CA THR A 89 10.83 -7.65 2.14
C THR A 89 11.86 -8.50 1.40
N ASN A 90 11.63 -8.72 0.12
CA ASN A 90 12.56 -9.39 -0.79
C ASN A 90 13.38 -8.37 -1.62
N ASP A 91 13.16 -7.07 -1.41
CA ASP A 91 13.93 -6.00 -2.04
C ASP A 91 15.32 -5.91 -1.39
N GLU A 92 16.29 -6.58 -2.01
CA GLU A 92 17.69 -6.57 -1.59
C GLU A 92 18.34 -5.20 -1.76
N PHE A 93 17.89 -4.40 -2.74
CA PHE A 93 18.39 -3.04 -2.94
C PHE A 93 17.97 -2.13 -1.78
N LEU A 94 16.75 -2.25 -1.29
CA LEU A 94 16.25 -1.55 -0.10
C LEU A 94 17.03 -1.94 1.16
N LYS A 95 17.25 -3.24 1.39
CA LYS A 95 18.03 -3.72 2.55
C LYS A 95 19.45 -3.15 2.51
N LYS A 96 20.13 -3.29 1.37
CA LYS A 96 21.50 -2.80 1.21
C LYS A 96 21.59 -1.28 1.36
N SER A 97 20.64 -0.55 0.81
CA SER A 97 20.57 0.92 0.93
C SER A 97 20.42 1.38 2.38
N LEU A 98 19.66 0.66 3.21
CA LEU A 98 19.54 0.95 4.63
C LEU A 98 20.82 0.62 5.41
N GLU A 99 21.47 -0.51 5.10
CA GLU A 99 22.79 -0.85 5.66
C GLU A 99 23.82 0.24 5.34
N ASP A 100 23.87 0.69 4.09
CA ASP A 100 24.79 1.75 3.65
C ASP A 100 24.51 3.08 4.38
N ALA A 101 23.24 3.47 4.53
CA ALA A 101 22.85 4.66 5.29
C ALA A 101 23.18 4.54 6.80
N TYR A 102 23.11 3.32 7.34
CA TYR A 102 23.53 3.02 8.70
C TYR A 102 25.05 3.20 8.86
N GLU A 103 25.85 2.66 7.94
CA GLU A 103 27.32 2.80 7.92
C GLU A 103 27.77 4.24 7.69
N GLN A 104 27.06 4.99 6.85
CA GLN A 104 27.32 6.40 6.55
C GLN A 104 26.85 7.36 7.65
N HIS A 105 26.15 6.86 8.66
CA HIS A 105 25.65 7.62 9.80
C HIS A 105 24.77 8.82 9.42
N ASN A 106 23.98 8.67 8.36
CA ASN A 106 23.08 9.71 7.88
C ASN A 106 21.59 9.35 8.00
N LEU A 107 21.27 8.17 8.53
CA LEU A 107 19.90 7.78 8.91
C LEU A 107 19.85 7.31 10.36
N ILE A 108 18.87 7.81 11.11
CA ILE A 108 18.55 7.43 12.49
C ILE A 108 17.05 7.50 12.74
N ALA A 109 16.55 6.72 13.69
CA ALA A 109 15.16 6.75 14.14
C ALA A 109 15.02 7.10 15.63
N THR A 110 13.91 7.73 16.02
CA THR A 110 13.59 8.06 17.41
C THR A 110 12.07 8.18 17.63
N SER A 111 11.62 8.10 18.88
CA SER A 111 10.23 8.44 19.27
C SER A 111 10.09 9.86 19.83
N ASP A 112 11.19 10.61 19.89
CA ASP A 112 11.23 11.95 20.46
C ASP A 112 10.76 13.01 19.45
N GLU A 113 9.52 13.47 19.61
CA GLU A 113 8.91 14.50 18.75
C GLU A 113 9.68 15.84 18.72
N SER A 114 10.52 16.14 19.71
CA SER A 114 11.34 17.36 19.68
C SER A 114 12.34 17.39 18.52
N ALA A 115 12.63 16.23 17.91
CA ALA A 115 13.46 16.10 16.72
C ALA A 115 12.89 16.86 15.49
N PHE A 116 11.57 17.10 15.43
CA PHE A 116 10.97 17.94 14.37
C PHE A 116 11.50 19.38 14.35
N SER A 117 12.09 19.86 15.45
CA SER A 117 12.73 21.19 15.49
C SER A 117 14.01 21.28 14.65
N LEU A 118 14.58 20.13 14.25
CA LEU A 118 15.79 20.07 13.42
C LEU A 118 15.49 20.04 11.92
N GLY A 119 14.33 19.49 11.53
CA GLY A 119 13.98 19.23 10.13
C GLY A 119 13.86 20.50 9.29
N ASP A 120 14.59 20.55 8.18
CA ASP A 120 14.37 21.47 7.07
C ASP A 120 13.16 21.03 6.22
N VAL A 121 12.99 19.71 6.09
CA VAL A 121 11.83 19.08 5.45
C VAL A 121 11.24 18.04 6.40
N ILE A 122 9.91 17.94 6.45
CA ILE A 122 9.17 16.98 7.25
C ILE A 122 8.19 16.25 6.33
N ILE A 123 8.36 14.95 6.15
CA ILE A 123 7.50 14.07 5.37
C ILE A 123 6.53 13.37 6.32
N ILE A 124 5.24 13.28 5.94
CA ILE A 124 4.19 12.62 6.72
C ILE A 124 3.70 11.36 6.00
N ASP A 125 4.11 10.20 6.52
CA ASP A 125 3.83 8.85 6.01
C ASP A 125 3.12 7.99 7.07
N ILE A 126 1.95 8.45 7.52
CA ILE A 126 1.12 7.72 8.47
C ILE A 126 -0.05 7.05 7.73
N HIS A 127 -0.57 5.97 8.29
CA HIS A 127 -1.84 5.42 7.81
C HIS A 127 -3.01 6.36 8.11
N LEU A 128 -3.95 6.45 7.18
CA LEU A 128 -5.29 6.99 7.39
C LEU A 128 -6.30 5.98 6.85
N ASP A 129 -7.07 5.38 7.76
CA ASP A 129 -8.14 4.45 7.42
C ASP A 129 -9.50 5.15 7.35
N ILE A 130 -10.47 4.45 6.78
CA ILE A 130 -11.85 4.92 6.67
C ILE A 130 -12.75 3.82 7.20
N ASP A 131 -13.57 4.18 8.18
CA ASP A 131 -14.55 3.27 8.74
C ASP A 131 -15.85 3.34 7.95
N PHE A 132 -16.69 2.33 8.13
CA PHE A 132 -18.01 2.27 7.54
C PHE A 132 -19.07 2.05 8.61
N TYR A 133 -20.13 2.85 8.58
CA TYR A 133 -21.32 2.66 9.39
C TYR A 133 -22.53 2.56 8.46
N ASP A 134 -23.24 1.43 8.48
CA ASP A 134 -24.34 1.13 7.55
C ASP A 134 -23.95 1.38 6.07
N ASP A 135 -22.81 0.81 5.64
CA ASP A 135 -22.21 0.98 4.29
C ASP A 135 -21.81 2.41 3.91
N ARG A 136 -21.98 3.38 4.82
CA ARG A 136 -21.56 4.76 4.61
C ARG A 136 -20.16 5.00 5.17
N PRO A 137 -19.23 5.57 4.38
CA PRO A 137 -17.89 5.88 4.86
C PRO A 137 -17.89 7.01 5.88
N ILE A 138 -17.10 6.87 6.95
CA ILE A 138 -16.92 7.85 8.03
C ILE A 138 -15.45 8.26 8.06
N LEU A 139 -15.19 9.56 7.97
CA LEU A 139 -13.84 10.11 8.06
C LEU A 139 -13.49 10.40 9.52
N ASP A 140 -12.38 9.84 9.99
CA ASP A 140 -11.75 10.22 11.25
C ASP A 140 -10.34 10.78 10.97
N PHE A 141 -10.14 12.06 11.28
CA PHE A 141 -8.87 12.76 11.13
C PHE A 141 -8.04 12.80 12.41
N SER A 142 -8.53 12.23 13.52
CA SER A 142 -7.92 12.33 14.85
C SER A 142 -6.42 11.99 14.87
N THR A 143 -6.03 10.87 14.25
CA THR A 143 -4.63 10.43 14.16
C THR A 143 -3.77 11.41 13.36
N LEU A 144 -4.29 11.92 12.25
CA LEU A 144 -3.60 12.91 11.41
C LEU A 144 -3.47 14.26 12.14
N GLU A 145 -4.51 14.70 12.83
CA GLU A 145 -4.48 15.95 13.61
C GLU A 145 -3.46 15.89 14.75
N ILE A 146 -3.32 14.74 15.42
CA ILE A 146 -2.29 14.50 16.45
C ILE A 146 -0.89 14.56 15.82
N ALA A 147 -0.71 13.92 14.67
CA ALA A 147 0.55 13.92 13.94
C ALA A 147 0.97 15.34 13.53
N ILE A 148 0.07 16.12 12.94
CA ILE A 148 0.27 17.53 12.62
C ILE A 148 0.57 18.35 13.87
N GLU A 149 -0.12 18.07 14.97
CA GLU A 149 0.10 18.78 16.23
C GLU A 149 1.51 18.57 16.80
N SER A 150 2.03 17.34 16.77
CA SER A 150 3.41 17.05 17.17
C SER A 150 4.44 17.83 16.34
N ILE A 151 4.23 17.91 15.02
CA ILE A 151 5.10 18.69 14.12
C ILE A 151 5.02 20.18 14.47
N ALA A 152 3.80 20.74 14.51
CA ALA A 152 3.58 22.16 14.67
C ALA A 152 4.08 22.71 16.01
N LYS A 153 4.13 21.87 17.07
CA LYS A 153 4.71 22.22 18.37
C LYS A 153 6.22 22.50 18.33
N HIS A 154 6.94 21.86 17.41
CA HIS A 154 8.41 21.85 17.40
C HIS A 154 9.00 22.48 16.14
N ILE A 155 8.26 22.54 15.03
CA ILE A 155 8.74 22.98 13.71
C ILE A 155 9.45 24.34 13.76
N LYS A 156 10.51 24.49 12.96
CA LYS A 156 11.25 25.75 12.80
C LYS A 156 10.67 26.60 11.66
N LYS A 157 10.90 27.91 11.73
CA LYS A 157 10.56 28.82 10.62
C LYS A 157 11.35 28.42 9.36
N GLY A 158 10.67 28.44 8.21
CA GLY A 158 11.21 28.10 6.90
C GLY A 158 11.22 26.61 6.58
N ALA A 159 10.74 25.74 7.48
CA ALA A 159 10.64 24.31 7.20
C ALA A 159 9.49 23.99 6.23
N LEU A 160 9.70 22.98 5.39
CA LEU A 160 8.71 22.43 4.47
C LEU A 160 8.05 21.17 5.05
N ILE A 161 6.73 21.15 5.12
CA ILE A 161 5.95 19.95 5.42
C ILE A 161 5.42 19.37 4.10
N ILE A 162 5.62 18.08 3.88
CA ILE A 162 5.08 17.31 2.75
C ILE A 162 4.17 16.21 3.27
N VAL A 163 2.89 16.31 2.94
CA VAL A 163 1.91 15.26 3.22
C VAL A 163 1.97 14.24 2.09
N GLU A 164 2.45 13.02 2.39
CA GLU A 164 2.46 11.90 1.44
C GLU A 164 1.40 10.83 1.74
N THR A 165 0.90 10.86 2.97
CA THR A 165 -0.26 10.07 3.39
C THR A 165 -1.43 10.26 2.41
N THR A 166 -1.97 9.15 1.91
CA THR A 166 -3.20 9.21 1.10
C THR A 166 -4.35 9.68 1.98
N VAL A 167 -4.92 10.83 1.62
CA VAL A 167 -5.99 11.50 2.37
C VAL A 167 -7.22 11.78 1.49
N PRO A 168 -8.41 11.91 2.10
CA PRO A 168 -9.59 12.41 1.40
C PRO A 168 -9.31 13.78 0.76
N PRO A 169 -9.85 14.08 -0.44
CA PRO A 169 -9.64 15.38 -1.06
C PRO A 169 -10.09 16.55 -0.18
N GLY A 170 -9.30 17.61 -0.15
CA GLY A 170 -9.52 18.78 0.70
C GLY A 170 -8.87 18.70 2.09
N THR A 171 -8.23 17.58 2.45
CA THR A 171 -7.70 17.39 3.81
C THR A 171 -6.60 18.40 4.13
N CYS A 172 -5.64 18.63 3.24
CA CYS A 172 -4.59 19.62 3.46
C CYS A 172 -5.16 21.02 3.69
N GLU A 173 -6.08 21.47 2.82
CA GLU A 173 -6.59 22.85 2.84
C GLU A 173 -7.67 23.09 3.90
N LYS A 174 -8.50 22.09 4.22
CA LYS A 174 -9.67 22.24 5.10
C LYS A 174 -9.51 21.64 6.49
N VAL A 175 -8.50 20.78 6.70
CA VAL A 175 -8.25 20.11 7.99
C VAL A 175 -6.87 20.48 8.52
N ILE A 176 -5.81 20.24 7.74
CA ILE A 176 -4.42 20.45 8.19
C ILE A 176 -4.11 21.93 8.36
N VAL A 177 -4.43 22.77 7.36
CA VAL A 177 -4.16 24.21 7.40
C VAL A 177 -4.78 24.89 8.64
N PRO A 178 -6.09 24.72 8.95
CA PRO A 178 -6.67 25.28 10.18
C PRO A 178 -6.00 24.80 11.47
N LYS A 179 -5.63 23.51 11.54
CA LYS A 179 -4.94 22.94 12.71
C LYS A 179 -3.53 23.52 12.88
N LEU A 180 -2.80 23.71 11.78
CA LEU A 180 -1.50 24.38 11.78
C LEU A 180 -1.63 25.83 12.24
N GLU A 181 -2.59 26.61 11.72
CA GLU A 181 -2.83 27.99 12.15
C GLU A 181 -3.06 28.10 13.66
N GLU A 182 -3.92 27.23 14.20
CA GLU A 182 -4.25 27.20 15.62
C GLU A 182 -3.00 27.01 16.50
N ILE A 183 -2.12 26.09 16.12
CA ILE A 183 -0.96 25.71 16.93
C ILE A 183 0.20 26.67 16.72
N LEU A 184 0.46 27.11 15.49
CA LEU A 184 1.50 28.09 15.18
C LEU A 184 1.23 29.42 15.88
N ALA A 185 -0.02 29.87 15.94
CA ALA A 185 -0.41 31.08 16.67
C ALA A 185 -0.01 31.01 18.16
N LYS A 186 -0.13 29.84 18.81
CA LYS A 186 0.31 29.63 20.21
C LYS A 186 1.83 29.80 20.37
N ARG A 187 2.59 29.59 19.29
CA ARG A 187 4.05 29.79 19.22
C ARG A 187 4.47 31.15 18.68
N LYS A 188 3.51 32.05 18.40
CA LYS A 188 3.74 33.35 17.72
C LYS A 188 4.37 33.20 16.34
N LEU A 189 4.02 32.12 15.64
CA LEU A 189 4.30 31.89 14.24
C LEU A 189 3.00 32.01 13.45
N SER A 190 3.13 32.21 12.15
CA SER A 190 2.04 32.23 11.17
C SER A 190 2.26 31.15 10.11
N LEU A 191 1.26 30.89 9.26
CA LEU A 191 1.45 29.98 8.12
C LEU A 191 2.53 30.46 7.15
N ASP A 192 2.72 31.77 7.02
CA ASP A 192 3.76 32.34 6.14
C ASP A 192 5.19 32.10 6.67
N ASP A 193 5.32 31.61 7.91
CA ASP A 193 6.60 31.21 8.48
C ASP A 193 6.99 29.76 8.13
N ILE A 194 6.14 29.00 7.45
CA ILE A 194 6.41 27.61 7.05
C ILE A 194 5.93 27.36 5.62
N PHE A 195 6.29 26.20 5.07
CA PHE A 195 5.80 25.74 3.78
C PHE A 195 5.02 24.44 3.94
N LEU A 196 3.98 24.26 3.13
CA LEU A 196 3.15 23.06 3.13
C LEU A 196 2.90 22.61 1.70
N ALA A 197 3.07 21.33 1.46
CA ALA A 197 2.75 20.68 0.20
C ALA A 197 2.10 19.31 0.42
N HIS A 198 1.40 18.85 -0.60
CA HIS A 198 0.96 17.47 -0.74
C HIS A 198 1.70 16.85 -1.93
N SER A 199 2.17 15.61 -1.77
CA SER A 199 2.84 14.82 -2.81
C SER A 199 2.43 13.37 -2.63
N TYR A 200 1.81 12.73 -3.61
CA TYR A 200 1.46 11.31 -3.44
C TYR A 200 2.47 10.41 -4.11
N GLU A 201 2.78 9.31 -3.44
CA GLU A 201 3.62 8.23 -3.95
C GLU A 201 2.87 7.28 -4.90
N ARG A 202 3.63 6.45 -5.63
CA ARG A 202 3.11 5.31 -6.40
C ARG A 202 3.99 4.08 -6.19
N VAL A 203 4.05 3.65 -4.94
CA VAL A 203 4.83 2.50 -4.51
C VAL A 203 4.18 1.20 -4.98
N MET A 204 5.04 0.26 -5.31
CA MET A 204 4.64 -1.09 -5.71
C MET A 204 5.23 -2.08 -4.73
N PRO A 205 4.40 -2.71 -3.88
CA PRO A 205 4.81 -3.85 -3.06
C PRO A 205 5.50 -4.93 -3.89
N GLY A 206 6.63 -5.45 -3.41
CA GLY A 206 7.42 -6.50 -4.06
C GLY A 206 8.93 -6.23 -4.00
N ASP A 207 9.68 -6.95 -4.84
CA ASP A 207 11.16 -6.99 -4.87
C ASP A 207 11.82 -5.68 -5.35
N ASP A 208 11.05 -4.73 -5.88
CA ASP A 208 11.55 -3.48 -6.50
C ASP A 208 10.95 -2.23 -5.83
N TYR A 209 10.64 -2.34 -4.53
CA TYR A 209 9.89 -1.33 -3.79
C TYR A 209 10.62 0.01 -3.75
N LEU A 210 11.91 0.02 -3.40
CA LEU A 210 12.69 1.25 -3.32
C LEU A 210 12.78 1.95 -4.69
N ASN A 211 12.97 1.18 -5.77
CA ASN A 211 12.94 1.72 -7.12
C ASN A 211 11.57 2.29 -7.50
N SER A 212 10.46 1.71 -7.04
CA SER A 212 9.14 2.30 -7.26
C SER A 212 8.95 3.66 -6.58
N ILE A 213 9.77 4.00 -5.57
CA ILE A 213 9.82 5.32 -4.96
C ILE A 213 10.64 6.28 -5.83
N ILE A 214 11.89 5.92 -6.16
CA ILE A 214 12.88 6.83 -6.78
C ILE A 214 12.81 6.90 -8.31
N ASN A 215 12.31 5.85 -8.97
CA ASN A 215 12.24 5.70 -10.42
C ASN A 215 10.77 5.63 -10.89
N PHE A 216 9.96 6.58 -10.43
CA PHE A 216 8.56 6.65 -10.83
C PHE A 216 8.01 8.07 -10.84
N TRP A 217 7.01 8.33 -11.69
CA TRP A 217 6.38 9.64 -11.79
C TRP A 217 5.76 10.06 -10.46
N ARG A 218 6.10 11.27 -10.01
CA ARG A 218 5.61 11.88 -8.79
C ARG A 218 4.74 13.10 -9.10
N VAL A 219 3.68 13.30 -8.32
CA VAL A 219 2.75 14.41 -8.48
C VAL A 219 2.64 15.17 -7.17
N PHE A 220 2.67 16.50 -7.24
CA PHE A 220 2.67 17.35 -6.06
C PHE A 220 1.93 18.67 -6.28
N SER A 221 1.62 19.36 -5.18
CA SER A 221 1.23 20.77 -5.16
C SER A 221 1.55 21.37 -3.79
N GLY A 222 2.01 22.63 -3.78
CA GLY A 222 2.14 23.41 -2.55
C GLY A 222 0.88 24.20 -2.21
N MET A 223 0.78 24.65 -0.97
CA MET A 223 -0.22 25.60 -0.47
C MET A 223 -0.16 26.94 -1.21
N ASN A 224 1.04 27.33 -1.65
CA ASN A 224 1.30 28.49 -2.48
C ASN A 224 2.45 28.19 -3.47
N ARG A 225 2.81 29.19 -4.28
CA ARG A 225 3.86 29.03 -5.29
C ARG A 225 5.21 28.62 -4.68
N GLU A 226 5.64 29.32 -3.65
CA GLU A 226 6.93 29.09 -2.99
C GLU A 226 7.01 27.70 -2.35
N SER A 227 5.93 27.26 -1.68
CA SER A 227 5.84 25.92 -1.11
C SER A 227 5.98 24.83 -2.17
N SER A 228 5.42 25.07 -3.36
CA SER A 228 5.56 24.12 -4.46
C SER A 228 6.97 24.15 -5.04
N ASP A 229 7.59 25.32 -5.20
CA ASP A 229 8.94 25.47 -5.74
C ASP A 229 9.95 24.74 -4.83
N LEU A 230 9.79 24.84 -3.50
CA LEU A 230 10.59 24.10 -2.52
C LEU A 230 10.31 22.59 -2.53
N CYS A 231 9.04 22.19 -2.70
CA CYS A 231 8.68 20.78 -2.83
C CYS A 231 9.28 20.15 -4.09
N GLU A 232 9.27 20.89 -5.21
CA GLU A 232 9.88 20.48 -6.48
C GLU A 232 11.40 20.32 -6.35
N ASP A 233 12.09 21.31 -5.77
CA ASP A 233 13.54 21.24 -5.50
C ASP A 233 13.89 20.05 -4.61
N PHE A 234 13.13 19.83 -3.54
CA PHE A 234 13.34 18.69 -2.65
C PHE A 234 13.14 17.34 -3.36
N LEU A 235 11.99 17.14 -4.01
CA LEU A 235 11.67 15.89 -4.69
C LEU A 235 12.63 15.60 -5.85
N SER A 236 13.12 16.64 -6.55
CA SER A 236 14.08 16.47 -7.65
C SER A 236 15.41 15.85 -7.23
N LYS A 237 15.77 15.94 -5.94
CA LYS A 237 17.00 15.36 -5.37
C LYS A 237 16.85 13.89 -4.99
N ILE A 238 15.62 13.38 -4.96
CA ILE A 238 15.27 12.03 -4.52
C ILE A 238 14.80 11.18 -5.71
N ILE A 239 14.01 11.79 -6.60
CA ILE A 239 13.41 11.14 -7.75
C ILE A 239 14.31 11.32 -8.97
N ASN A 240 14.44 10.28 -9.80
CA ASN A 240 15.11 10.31 -11.09
C ASN A 240 14.28 11.10 -12.12
N ILE A 241 14.33 12.43 -12.02
CA ILE A 241 13.50 13.33 -12.81
C ILE A 241 13.84 13.37 -14.31
N ASP A 242 15.04 12.91 -14.71
CA ASP A 242 15.44 12.81 -16.11
C ASP A 242 14.57 11.82 -16.89
N GLN A 243 14.16 10.74 -16.22
CA GLN A 243 13.26 9.73 -16.78
C GLN A 243 11.81 9.91 -16.32
N TYR A 244 11.61 10.42 -15.10
CA TYR A 244 10.32 10.51 -14.43
C TYR A 244 10.04 11.96 -13.97
N PRO A 245 9.78 12.89 -14.90
CA PRO A 245 9.57 14.30 -14.55
C PRO A 245 8.40 14.47 -13.58
N LEU A 246 8.58 15.37 -12.62
CA LEU A 246 7.56 15.70 -11.64
C LEU A 246 6.37 16.41 -12.30
N THR A 247 5.16 16.16 -11.81
CA THR A 247 3.96 16.86 -12.28
C THR A 247 3.39 17.73 -11.16
N ARG A 248 3.41 19.05 -11.38
CA ARG A 248 2.82 20.02 -10.47
C ARG A 248 1.35 20.29 -10.82
N LEU A 249 0.48 20.19 -9.83
CA LEU A 249 -0.94 20.55 -9.96
C LEU A 249 -1.24 21.93 -9.38
N SER A 250 -2.47 22.42 -9.62
CA SER A 250 -2.89 23.77 -9.27
C SER A 250 -3.21 23.98 -7.78
N SER A 251 -3.49 22.91 -7.04
CA SER A 251 -3.79 22.97 -5.61
C SER A 251 -3.51 21.64 -4.91
N MET A 252 -3.36 21.67 -3.58
CA MET A 252 -3.18 20.45 -2.79
C MET A 252 -4.41 19.55 -2.91
N THR A 253 -5.61 20.13 -2.88
CA THR A 253 -6.86 19.39 -3.15
C THR A 253 -6.83 18.67 -4.50
N SER A 254 -6.24 19.28 -5.54
CA SER A 254 -6.11 18.65 -6.86
C SER A 254 -5.16 17.44 -6.83
N SER A 255 -4.07 17.54 -6.07
CA SER A 255 -3.10 16.45 -5.89
C SER A 255 -3.68 15.28 -5.08
N GLU A 256 -4.39 15.56 -3.99
CA GLU A 256 -5.13 14.55 -3.21
C GLU A 256 -6.19 13.85 -4.09
N THR A 257 -6.95 14.64 -4.86
CA THR A 257 -7.97 14.11 -5.78
C THR A 257 -7.37 13.21 -6.84
N ALA A 258 -6.21 13.56 -7.39
CA ALA A 258 -5.56 12.76 -8.42
C ALA A 258 -5.18 11.35 -7.92
N LYS A 259 -4.64 11.23 -6.69
CA LYS A 259 -4.34 9.93 -6.08
C LYS A 259 -5.59 9.08 -5.89
N VAL A 260 -6.62 9.67 -5.29
CA VAL A 260 -7.90 8.98 -5.03
C VAL A 260 -8.57 8.55 -6.33
N LEU A 261 -8.56 9.40 -7.36
CA LEU A 261 -9.13 9.10 -8.66
C LEU A 261 -8.37 7.99 -9.40
N GLU A 262 -7.03 7.96 -9.31
CA GLU A 262 -6.20 6.90 -9.91
C GLU A 262 -6.59 5.51 -9.39
N ASN A 263 -6.72 5.38 -8.07
CA ASN A 263 -7.13 4.13 -7.43
C ASN A 263 -8.61 3.79 -7.67
N THR A 264 -9.48 4.80 -7.67
CA THR A 264 -10.90 4.63 -8.02
C THR A 264 -11.07 4.12 -9.45
N TYR A 265 -10.32 4.68 -10.41
CA TYR A 265 -10.33 4.25 -11.80
C TYR A 265 -9.94 2.77 -11.92
N ARG A 266 -8.88 2.35 -11.24
CA ARG A 266 -8.47 0.95 -11.21
C ARG A 266 -9.53 0.04 -10.61
N ALA A 267 -10.11 0.41 -9.47
CA ALA A 267 -11.16 -0.36 -8.81
C ALA A 267 -12.41 -0.53 -9.68
N VAL A 268 -12.84 0.52 -10.39
CA VAL A 268 -13.97 0.48 -11.34
C VAL A 268 -13.67 -0.44 -12.52
N ASN A 269 -12.45 -0.42 -13.07
CA ASN A 269 -12.09 -1.31 -14.17
C ASN A 269 -12.03 -2.79 -13.73
N ILE A 270 -11.66 -3.08 -12.48
CA ILE A 270 -11.71 -4.44 -11.94
C ILE A 270 -13.16 -4.92 -11.78
N ALA A 271 -14.03 -4.07 -11.24
CA ALA A 271 -15.46 -4.38 -11.12
C ALA A 271 -16.12 -4.61 -12.49
N LEU A 272 -15.73 -3.80 -13.49
CA LEU A 272 -16.20 -3.95 -14.85
C LEU A 272 -15.79 -5.31 -15.43
N ILE A 273 -14.51 -5.71 -15.30
CA ILE A 273 -14.10 -7.01 -15.86
C ILE A 273 -14.78 -8.19 -15.14
N ASP A 274 -15.08 -8.09 -13.85
CA ASP A 274 -15.83 -9.13 -13.13
C ASP A 274 -17.26 -9.32 -13.70
N GLU A 275 -17.94 -8.24 -14.06
CA GLU A 275 -19.25 -8.32 -14.72
C GLU A 275 -19.15 -9.09 -16.06
N TRP A 276 -18.14 -8.77 -16.87
CA TRP A 276 -17.92 -9.42 -18.17
C TRP A 276 -17.38 -10.85 -18.05
N THR A 277 -16.67 -11.15 -16.96
CA THR A 277 -16.24 -12.51 -16.59
C THR A 277 -17.47 -13.41 -16.43
N LYS A 278 -18.46 -12.97 -15.64
CA LYS A 278 -19.72 -13.71 -15.43
C LYS A 278 -20.52 -13.84 -16.73
N TYR A 279 -20.54 -12.80 -17.56
CA TYR A 279 -21.16 -12.88 -18.88
C TYR A 279 -20.50 -13.96 -19.75
N ALA A 280 -19.17 -13.93 -19.87
CA ALA A 280 -18.41 -14.86 -20.69
C ALA A 280 -18.65 -16.32 -20.29
N GLU A 281 -18.67 -16.58 -18.98
CA GLU A 281 -18.99 -17.90 -18.43
C GLU A 281 -20.40 -18.39 -18.77
N LEU A 282 -21.40 -17.50 -18.73
CA LEU A 282 -22.80 -17.86 -19.02
C LEU A 282 -23.03 -18.14 -20.51
N VAL A 283 -22.35 -17.41 -21.41
CA VAL A 283 -22.53 -17.57 -22.87
C VAL A 283 -21.53 -18.55 -23.49
N GLY A 284 -20.57 -19.05 -22.72
CA GLY A 284 -19.66 -20.11 -23.16
C GLY A 284 -18.45 -19.62 -23.97
N ILE A 285 -17.91 -18.44 -23.65
CA ILE A 285 -16.75 -17.85 -24.34
C ILE A 285 -15.59 -17.60 -23.36
N ASP A 286 -14.38 -17.42 -23.89
CA ASP A 286 -13.17 -17.13 -23.11
C ASP A 286 -12.94 -15.61 -23.03
N ILE A 287 -13.06 -15.03 -21.84
CA ILE A 287 -12.83 -13.59 -21.66
C ILE A 287 -11.35 -13.21 -21.82
N PHE A 288 -10.41 -14.13 -21.56
CA PHE A 288 -8.98 -13.84 -21.69
C PHE A 288 -8.60 -13.60 -23.15
N GLU A 289 -9.11 -14.41 -24.09
CA GLU A 289 -8.85 -14.21 -25.53
C GLU A 289 -9.37 -12.84 -26.02
N ILE A 290 -10.54 -12.43 -25.51
CA ILE A 290 -11.20 -11.17 -25.86
C ILE A 290 -10.40 -9.99 -25.32
N VAL A 291 -9.99 -10.06 -24.05
CA VAL A 291 -9.15 -9.03 -23.42
C VAL A 291 -7.81 -8.92 -24.15
N ASP A 292 -7.17 -10.04 -24.47
CA ASP A 292 -5.90 -10.06 -25.21
C ASP A 292 -6.04 -9.42 -26.61
N ALA A 293 -7.14 -9.69 -27.30
CA ALA A 293 -7.43 -9.05 -28.59
C ALA A 293 -7.60 -7.53 -28.44
N ILE A 294 -8.29 -7.06 -27.40
CA ILE A 294 -8.54 -5.62 -27.15
C ILE A 294 -7.25 -4.90 -26.74
N ARG A 295 -6.43 -5.51 -25.87
CA ARG A 295 -5.21 -4.90 -25.32
C ARG A 295 -4.12 -4.63 -26.37
N LYS A 296 -4.24 -5.21 -27.58
CA LYS A 296 -3.45 -4.82 -28.76
C LYS A 296 -3.65 -3.34 -29.13
N ARG A 297 -4.77 -2.72 -28.74
CA ARG A 297 -5.03 -1.29 -28.94
C ARG A 297 -4.36 -0.48 -27.82
N PRO A 298 -3.45 0.47 -28.13
CA PRO A 298 -2.75 1.25 -27.11
C PRO A 298 -3.67 1.99 -26.11
N THR A 299 -4.87 2.41 -26.54
CA THR A 299 -5.79 3.14 -25.66
C THR A 299 -6.60 2.23 -24.72
N HIS A 300 -6.48 0.90 -24.83
CA HIS A 300 -7.17 -0.10 -23.99
C HIS A 300 -6.22 -1.17 -23.46
N SER A 301 -4.90 -0.99 -23.61
CA SER A 301 -3.88 -1.94 -23.16
C SER A 301 -3.83 -2.10 -21.64
N ASN A 302 -4.54 -1.25 -20.88
CA ASN A 302 -4.69 -1.30 -19.44
C ASN A 302 -5.96 -2.02 -18.97
N MET A 303 -6.74 -2.66 -19.87
CA MET A 303 -7.89 -3.47 -19.49
C MET A 303 -7.47 -4.58 -18.51
N MET A 304 -8.25 -4.73 -17.43
CA MET A 304 -7.96 -5.72 -16.39
C MET A 304 -8.32 -7.13 -16.85
N TYR A 305 -7.65 -8.13 -16.28
CA TYR A 305 -8.06 -9.53 -16.41
C TYR A 305 -9.01 -9.92 -15.27
N PRO A 306 -9.81 -11.00 -15.45
CA PRO A 306 -10.53 -11.63 -14.36
C PRO A 306 -9.62 -12.01 -13.20
N GLY A 307 -10.19 -12.11 -12.00
CA GLY A 307 -9.47 -12.56 -10.81
C GLY A 307 -10.43 -12.91 -9.68
N LEU A 308 -9.88 -13.37 -8.55
CA LEU A 308 -10.65 -13.72 -7.36
C LEU A 308 -11.29 -12.50 -6.68
N GLY A 309 -10.65 -11.33 -6.77
CA GLY A 309 -11.15 -10.10 -6.17
C GLY A 309 -10.08 -9.02 -6.04
N VAL A 310 -10.39 -8.01 -5.24
CA VAL A 310 -9.50 -6.88 -4.92
C VAL A 310 -9.15 -6.94 -3.45
N GLY A 311 -7.85 -6.83 -3.13
CA GLY A 311 -7.40 -6.70 -1.75
C GLY A 311 -6.30 -5.66 -1.57
N GLY A 312 -5.68 -5.68 -0.39
CA GLY A 312 -4.78 -4.62 0.06
C GLY A 312 -5.52 -3.35 0.47
N TYR A 313 -4.79 -2.36 0.96
CA TYR A 313 -5.38 -1.17 1.60
C TYR A 313 -6.02 -0.19 0.63
N CYS A 314 -5.37 0.12 -0.49
CA CYS A 314 -5.78 1.26 -1.31
C CYS A 314 -7.08 0.98 -2.09
N LEU A 315 -7.10 -0.10 -2.88
CA LEU A 315 -8.20 -0.32 -3.82
C LEU A 315 -9.53 -0.72 -3.15
N THR A 316 -9.49 -1.17 -1.91
CA THR A 316 -10.68 -1.58 -1.14
C THR A 316 -11.42 -0.39 -0.53
N LYS A 317 -10.75 0.76 -0.35
CA LYS A 317 -11.30 1.92 0.37
C LYS A 317 -11.27 3.23 -0.40
N ASP A 318 -10.29 3.46 -1.29
CA ASP A 318 -10.05 4.78 -1.86
C ASP A 318 -11.23 5.30 -2.70
N SER A 319 -12.01 4.42 -3.33
CA SER A 319 -13.24 4.80 -4.03
C SER A 319 -14.26 5.51 -3.13
N SER A 320 -14.14 5.36 -1.82
CA SER A 320 -15.01 5.97 -0.81
C SER A 320 -14.49 7.33 -0.32
N PHE A 321 -13.22 7.69 -0.56
CA PHE A 321 -12.65 8.95 -0.07
C PHE A 321 -13.28 10.19 -0.71
N ALA A 322 -13.45 10.20 -2.04
CA ALA A 322 -14.07 11.33 -2.73
C ALA A 322 -15.53 11.58 -2.30
N PRO A 323 -16.44 10.58 -2.27
CA PRO A 323 -17.80 10.80 -1.77
C PRO A 323 -17.83 11.21 -0.29
N ALA A 324 -16.98 10.59 0.55
CA ALA A 324 -16.90 10.95 1.96
C ALA A 324 -16.42 12.40 2.16
N ALA A 325 -15.38 12.81 1.43
CA ALA A 325 -14.87 14.19 1.46
C ALA A 325 -15.92 15.19 0.99
N LEU A 326 -16.61 14.92 -0.12
CA LEU A 326 -17.64 15.81 -0.66
C LEU A 326 -18.70 16.13 0.40
N GLU A 327 -19.12 15.12 1.15
CA GLU A 327 -20.12 15.29 2.20
C GLU A 327 -19.55 15.88 3.49
N GLN A 328 -18.46 15.30 4.03
CA GLN A 328 -17.98 15.54 5.39
C GLN A 328 -16.94 16.67 5.48
N VAL A 329 -16.21 16.94 4.39
CA VAL A 329 -15.20 18.02 4.32
C VAL A 329 -15.75 19.25 3.60
N PHE A 330 -16.46 19.06 2.49
CA PHE A 330 -17.03 20.15 1.69
C PHE A 330 -18.51 20.47 2.01
N GLY A 331 -19.19 19.65 2.82
CA GLY A 331 -20.55 19.90 3.27
C GLY A 331 -21.64 19.68 2.20
N HIS A 332 -21.31 19.09 1.06
CA HIS A 332 -22.25 18.82 -0.03
C HIS A 332 -22.94 17.47 0.16
N LYS A 333 -24.09 17.50 0.84
CA LYS A 333 -24.93 16.31 1.10
C LYS A 333 -25.78 15.92 -0.12
N ASN A 334 -26.23 14.66 -0.14
CA ASN A 334 -27.14 14.09 -1.15
C ASN A 334 -26.58 14.14 -2.58
N LYS A 335 -25.30 13.79 -2.74
CA LYS A 335 -24.62 13.65 -4.03
C LYS A 335 -24.12 12.23 -4.18
N ASP A 336 -24.59 11.55 -5.21
CA ASP A 336 -24.29 10.14 -5.41
C ASP A 336 -23.03 9.95 -6.24
N PHE A 337 -22.24 8.93 -5.86
CA PHE A 337 -21.11 8.41 -6.64
C PHE A 337 -21.42 6.96 -7.05
N PRO A 338 -22.34 6.76 -8.02
CA PRO A 338 -22.88 5.43 -8.30
C PRO A 338 -21.79 4.45 -8.75
N PHE A 339 -20.88 4.87 -9.61
CA PHE A 339 -19.79 4.02 -10.10
C PHE A 339 -18.83 3.61 -8.98
N SER A 340 -18.41 4.56 -8.13
CA SER A 340 -17.53 4.26 -7.00
C SER A 340 -18.18 3.26 -6.05
N ASN A 341 -19.44 3.48 -5.67
CA ASN A 341 -20.15 2.57 -4.76
C ASN A 341 -20.37 1.18 -5.37
N LEU A 342 -20.83 1.12 -6.62
CA LEU A 342 -21.05 -0.15 -7.32
C LEU A 342 -19.74 -0.92 -7.51
N SER A 343 -18.63 -0.23 -7.80
CA SER A 343 -17.32 -0.88 -7.92
C SER A 343 -16.88 -1.52 -6.62
N ARG A 344 -17.02 -0.84 -5.48
CA ARG A 344 -16.72 -1.39 -4.14
C ARG A 344 -17.57 -2.63 -3.85
N ILE A 345 -18.88 -2.54 -4.03
CA ILE A 345 -19.80 -3.66 -3.77
C ILE A 345 -19.47 -4.85 -4.68
N THR A 346 -19.21 -4.60 -5.97
CA THR A 346 -18.87 -5.65 -6.93
C THR A 346 -17.55 -6.32 -6.55
N ASN A 347 -16.49 -5.54 -6.33
CA ASN A 347 -15.16 -6.03 -5.98
C ASN A 347 -15.17 -6.86 -4.68
N ASN A 348 -15.89 -6.41 -3.65
CA ASN A 348 -16.02 -7.13 -2.38
C ASN A 348 -16.76 -8.47 -2.53
N ASN A 349 -17.63 -8.60 -3.53
CA ASN A 349 -18.41 -9.81 -3.77
C ASN A 349 -17.76 -10.77 -4.78
N MET A 350 -16.65 -10.40 -5.41
CA MET A 350 -15.95 -11.27 -6.38
C MET A 350 -15.57 -12.65 -5.80
N PRO A 351 -15.10 -12.79 -4.55
CA PRO A 351 -14.80 -14.11 -3.98
C PRO A 351 -16.03 -15.03 -3.89
N LEU A 352 -17.23 -14.44 -3.75
CA LEU A 352 -18.48 -15.19 -3.71
C LEU A 352 -18.82 -15.81 -5.08
N HIS A 353 -18.35 -15.20 -6.17
CA HIS A 353 -18.48 -15.78 -7.50
C HIS A 353 -17.68 -17.08 -7.60
N ALA A 354 -16.41 -17.07 -7.18
CA ALA A 354 -15.58 -18.28 -7.10
C ALA A 354 -16.21 -19.35 -6.19
N PHE A 355 -16.72 -18.93 -5.03
CA PHE A 355 -17.43 -19.82 -4.11
C PHE A 355 -18.69 -20.45 -4.73
N SER A 356 -19.42 -19.72 -5.57
CA SER A 356 -20.59 -20.26 -6.28
C SER A 356 -20.22 -21.38 -7.26
N HIS A 357 -19.04 -21.28 -7.91
CA HIS A 357 -18.50 -22.37 -8.74
C HIS A 357 -18.15 -23.58 -7.88
N THR A 358 -17.54 -23.37 -6.73
CA THR A 358 -17.27 -24.42 -5.74
C THR A 358 -18.55 -25.17 -5.33
N LEU A 359 -19.65 -24.45 -5.06
CA LEU A 359 -20.93 -25.11 -4.78
C LEU A 359 -21.45 -25.89 -5.99
N ARG A 360 -21.35 -25.34 -7.20
CA ARG A 360 -21.84 -25.99 -8.43
C ARG A 360 -21.15 -27.32 -8.70
N VAL A 361 -19.83 -27.39 -8.53
CA VAL A 361 -19.04 -28.62 -8.80
C VAL A 361 -19.25 -29.72 -7.75
N PHE A 362 -19.81 -29.38 -6.59
CA PHE A 362 -20.15 -30.32 -5.50
C PHE A 362 -21.67 -30.42 -5.25
N ASP A 363 -22.50 -30.11 -6.25
CA ASP A 363 -23.96 -30.22 -6.17
C ASP A 363 -24.59 -29.49 -4.95
N GLY A 364 -23.96 -28.40 -4.53
CA GLY A 364 -24.41 -27.53 -3.44
C GLY A 364 -23.97 -27.96 -2.04
N ASP A 365 -23.28 -29.10 -1.86
CA ASP A 365 -22.83 -29.58 -0.55
C ASP A 365 -21.31 -29.81 -0.49
N ILE A 366 -20.65 -28.93 0.27
CA ILE A 366 -19.21 -29.00 0.54
C ILE A 366 -18.88 -29.43 1.97
N LYS A 367 -19.88 -29.91 2.73
CA LYS A 367 -19.66 -30.35 4.09
C LYS A 367 -18.63 -31.48 4.15
N ASN A 368 -17.68 -31.34 5.08
CA ASN A 368 -16.53 -32.23 5.28
C ASN A 368 -15.57 -32.33 4.07
N LYS A 369 -15.78 -31.58 2.98
CA LYS A 369 -14.79 -31.52 1.89
C LYS A 369 -13.53 -30.84 2.40
N ARG A 370 -12.39 -31.30 1.91
CA ARG A 370 -11.08 -30.68 2.17
C ARG A 370 -10.69 -29.83 0.97
N VAL A 371 -10.51 -28.54 1.21
CA VAL A 371 -10.17 -27.54 0.20
C VAL A 371 -8.76 -27.04 0.50
N LEU A 372 -7.90 -27.13 -0.51
CA LEU A 372 -6.57 -26.55 -0.47
C LEU A 372 -6.58 -25.22 -1.23
N ILE A 373 -6.14 -24.14 -0.59
CA ILE A 373 -6.00 -22.83 -1.21
C ILE A 373 -4.52 -22.58 -1.54
N PHE A 374 -4.22 -22.30 -2.80
CA PHE A 374 -2.93 -21.79 -3.25
C PHE A 374 -2.99 -20.26 -3.28
N GLY A 375 -2.30 -19.62 -2.34
CA GLY A 375 -2.26 -18.17 -2.18
C GLY A 375 -3.23 -17.62 -1.14
N ALA A 376 -2.69 -17.17 -0.01
CA ALA A 376 -3.40 -16.46 1.05
C ALA A 376 -3.27 -14.93 0.89
N SER A 377 -2.17 -14.47 0.31
CA SER A 377 -1.90 -13.05 0.08
C SER A 377 -2.94 -12.37 -0.83
N TYR A 378 -3.04 -11.04 -0.75
CA TYR A 378 -3.97 -10.30 -1.61
C TYR A 378 -3.48 -10.13 -3.05
N ARG A 379 -2.18 -10.36 -3.30
CA ARG A 379 -1.52 -10.14 -4.58
C ARG A 379 -0.33 -11.09 -4.74
N GLN A 380 -0.05 -11.43 -5.98
CA GLN A 380 1.15 -12.15 -6.38
C GLN A 380 2.44 -11.53 -5.80
N ASP A 381 3.33 -12.43 -5.34
CA ASP A 381 4.70 -12.19 -4.86
C ASP A 381 4.83 -11.27 -3.62
N VAL A 382 3.79 -11.18 -2.80
CA VAL A 382 3.85 -10.47 -1.51
C VAL A 382 3.26 -11.33 -0.38
N GLY A 383 3.76 -11.17 0.85
CA GLY A 383 3.27 -11.88 2.04
C GLY A 383 2.18 -11.14 2.83
N ASP A 384 1.42 -10.26 2.18
CA ASP A 384 0.40 -9.43 2.85
C ASP A 384 -1.00 -10.03 2.65
N THR A 385 -1.64 -10.44 3.74
CA THR A 385 -2.97 -11.07 3.75
C THR A 385 -4.10 -10.09 4.02
N ARG A 386 -3.78 -8.82 4.31
CA ARG A 386 -4.77 -7.83 4.76
C ARG A 386 -5.76 -7.53 3.64
N PHE A 387 -7.05 -7.68 3.94
CA PHE A 387 -8.14 -7.57 2.97
C PHE A 387 -8.00 -8.51 1.77
N SER A 388 -7.35 -9.67 1.93
CA SER A 388 -7.16 -10.62 0.84
C SER A 388 -8.51 -11.19 0.35
N PRO A 389 -8.76 -11.25 -0.97
CA PRO A 389 -9.94 -11.91 -1.53
C PRO A 389 -10.06 -13.40 -1.12
N SER A 390 -8.92 -14.06 -0.90
CA SER A 390 -8.85 -15.45 -0.44
C SER A 390 -9.51 -15.63 0.93
N GLU A 391 -9.51 -14.60 1.78
CA GLU A 391 -10.07 -14.64 3.12
C GLU A 391 -11.60 -14.85 3.08
N LEU A 392 -12.30 -14.06 2.26
CA LEU A 392 -13.76 -14.17 2.14
C LEU A 392 -14.16 -15.53 1.55
N TYR A 393 -13.44 -15.99 0.52
CA TYR A 393 -13.65 -17.32 -0.06
C TYR A 393 -13.49 -18.44 0.99
N ALA A 394 -12.40 -18.40 1.77
CA ALA A 394 -12.13 -19.38 2.81
C ALA A 394 -13.19 -19.35 3.91
N LYS A 395 -13.61 -18.15 4.35
CA LYS A 395 -14.68 -17.98 5.36
C LYS A 395 -16.00 -18.57 4.91
N GLU A 396 -16.41 -18.36 3.65
CA GLU A 396 -17.63 -18.97 3.13
C GLU A 396 -17.52 -20.50 3.03
N CYS A 397 -16.36 -21.04 2.66
CA CYS A 397 -16.13 -22.49 2.69
C CYS A 397 -16.26 -23.08 4.10
N LEU A 398 -15.62 -22.47 5.09
CA LEU A 398 -15.69 -22.89 6.50
C LEU A 398 -17.12 -22.82 7.05
N LYS A 399 -17.84 -21.74 6.73
CA LYS A 399 -19.25 -21.54 7.11
C LYS A 399 -20.18 -22.62 6.55
N HIS A 400 -19.84 -23.21 5.40
CA HIS A 400 -20.59 -24.32 4.80
C HIS A 400 -20.02 -25.70 5.17
N GLY A 401 -19.14 -25.76 6.18
CA GLY A 401 -18.66 -27.01 6.79
C GLY A 401 -17.53 -27.69 6.03
N ALA A 402 -16.87 -27.02 5.09
CA ALA A 402 -15.62 -27.51 4.52
C ALA A 402 -14.45 -27.30 5.49
N ASN A 403 -13.38 -28.07 5.31
CA ASN A 403 -12.11 -27.89 6.00
C ASN A 403 -11.13 -27.20 5.03
N ILE A 404 -10.49 -26.12 5.50
CA ILE A 404 -9.54 -25.33 4.71
C ILE A 404 -8.12 -25.62 5.18
N ASP A 405 -7.26 -25.98 4.23
CA ASP A 405 -5.81 -25.83 4.35
C ASP A 405 -5.34 -24.81 3.29
N TYR A 406 -4.19 -24.19 3.49
CA TYR A 406 -3.61 -23.30 2.49
C TYR A 406 -2.10 -23.51 2.37
N PHE A 407 -1.58 -23.14 1.20
CA PHE A 407 -0.16 -23.01 0.92
C PHE A 407 0.10 -21.65 0.28
N ASP A 408 1.03 -20.89 0.84
CA ASP A 408 1.51 -19.62 0.30
C ASP A 408 3.03 -19.50 0.58
N PRO A 409 3.89 -19.27 -0.43
CA PRO A 409 5.34 -19.21 -0.25
C PRO A 409 5.80 -18.04 0.63
N HIS A 410 4.95 -17.01 0.78
CA HIS A 410 5.28 -15.75 1.46
C HIS A 410 4.53 -15.57 2.78
N VAL A 411 3.63 -16.51 3.14
CA VAL A 411 2.79 -16.44 4.35
C VAL A 411 2.87 -17.74 5.13
N GLU A 412 3.64 -17.74 6.22
CA GLU A 412 3.76 -18.90 7.12
C GLU A 412 2.54 -19.06 8.03
N PHE A 413 1.92 -17.94 8.43
CA PHE A 413 0.78 -17.90 9.34
C PHE A 413 -0.26 -16.89 8.86
N TRP A 414 -1.48 -17.36 8.64
CA TRP A 414 -2.58 -16.55 8.16
C TRP A 414 -3.39 -16.05 9.36
N THR A 415 -3.07 -14.84 9.78
CA THR A 415 -3.58 -14.23 11.02
C THR A 415 -5.11 -14.14 11.04
N GLU A 416 -5.73 -13.76 9.92
CA GLU A 416 -7.18 -13.55 9.81
C GLU A 416 -8.01 -14.83 9.98
N LEU A 417 -7.42 -16.00 9.71
CA LEU A 417 -8.04 -17.31 9.90
C LEU A 417 -7.44 -18.12 11.07
N ASN A 418 -6.36 -17.61 11.67
CA ASN A 418 -5.62 -18.27 12.75
C ASN A 418 -5.17 -19.70 12.39
N ILE A 419 -4.58 -19.87 11.19
CA ILE A 419 -4.07 -21.16 10.69
C ILE A 419 -2.67 -21.02 10.10
N SER A 420 -1.83 -22.06 10.28
CA SER A 420 -0.50 -22.16 9.68
C SER A 420 -0.56 -22.72 8.27
N SER A 421 0.38 -22.30 7.42
CA SER A 421 0.53 -22.87 6.08
C SER A 421 0.90 -24.34 6.18
N ILE A 422 0.44 -25.15 5.22
CA ILE A 422 0.91 -26.52 5.11
C ILE A 422 2.36 -26.57 4.63
N GLU A 423 3.06 -27.63 5.01
CA GLU A 423 4.42 -27.90 4.57
C GLU A 423 4.45 -28.70 3.27
N GLN A 424 5.54 -28.57 2.51
CA GLN A 424 5.82 -29.44 1.37
C GLN A 424 6.50 -30.75 1.81
N PRO A 425 6.33 -31.87 1.07
CA PRO A 425 5.52 -32.01 -0.13
C PRO A 425 4.02 -32.11 0.17
N ILE A 426 3.20 -31.51 -0.70
CA ILE A 426 1.75 -31.48 -0.55
C ILE A 426 1.14 -32.82 -1.01
N ASN A 427 0.36 -33.46 -0.14
CA ASN A 427 -0.37 -34.68 -0.48
C ASN A 427 -1.75 -34.37 -1.08
N PHE A 428 -1.81 -34.20 -2.41
CA PHE A 428 -3.05 -33.88 -3.14
C PHE A 428 -4.17 -34.93 -3.02
N ASN A 429 -3.87 -36.18 -2.65
CA ASN A 429 -4.90 -37.20 -2.39
C ASN A 429 -5.77 -36.89 -1.18
N SER A 430 -5.34 -35.98 -0.30
CA SER A 430 -6.10 -35.57 0.87
C SER A 430 -7.18 -34.53 0.57
N TYR A 431 -7.19 -33.98 -0.65
CA TYR A 431 -8.04 -32.85 -1.02
C TYR A 431 -9.10 -33.23 -2.04
N HIS A 432 -10.24 -32.56 -1.93
CA HIS A 432 -11.34 -32.67 -2.88
C HIS A 432 -11.31 -31.51 -3.87
N LEU A 433 -10.80 -30.35 -3.44
CA LEU A 433 -10.71 -29.13 -4.24
C LEU A 433 -9.35 -28.46 -4.05
N LEU A 434 -8.75 -28.03 -5.16
CA LEU A 434 -7.66 -27.06 -5.20
C LEU A 434 -8.21 -25.72 -5.72
N MET A 435 -8.14 -24.68 -4.91
CA MET A 435 -8.42 -23.30 -5.31
C MET A 435 -7.09 -22.58 -5.54
N ILE A 436 -6.81 -22.20 -6.78
CA ILE A 436 -5.68 -21.34 -7.11
C ILE A 436 -6.15 -19.89 -7.04
N ALA A 437 -5.87 -19.25 -5.91
CA ALA A 437 -6.32 -17.90 -5.61
C ALA A 437 -5.31 -16.82 -6.05
N VAL A 438 -4.02 -17.13 -5.97
CA VAL A 438 -2.93 -16.21 -6.33
C VAL A 438 -1.93 -16.91 -7.24
N SER A 439 -1.38 -16.18 -8.21
CA SER A 439 -0.40 -16.68 -9.19
C SER A 439 1.04 -16.31 -8.79
N HIS A 440 1.49 -16.72 -7.60
CA HIS A 440 2.88 -16.53 -7.17
C HIS A 440 3.86 -17.12 -8.19
N ARG A 441 5.01 -16.48 -8.41
CA ARG A 441 6.04 -16.99 -9.35
C ARG A 441 6.45 -18.41 -8.99
N GLU A 442 6.61 -18.71 -7.71
CA GLU A 442 7.01 -20.02 -7.20
C GLU A 442 6.01 -21.12 -7.55
N PHE A 443 4.74 -20.78 -7.74
CA PHE A 443 3.77 -21.78 -8.16
C PHE A 443 3.96 -22.21 -9.61
N LYS A 444 4.53 -21.37 -10.48
CA LYS A 444 4.81 -21.74 -11.87
C LYS A 444 5.82 -22.88 -11.99
N ASP A 445 6.72 -22.97 -11.02
CA ASP A 445 7.76 -24.01 -10.94
C ASP A 445 7.29 -25.27 -10.19
N PHE A 446 6.03 -25.31 -9.75
CA PHE A 446 5.46 -26.45 -9.03
C PHE A 446 5.30 -27.67 -9.95
N ASP A 447 5.54 -28.89 -9.44
CA ASP A 447 5.31 -30.11 -10.22
C ASP A 447 3.81 -30.45 -10.30
N TYR A 448 3.15 -29.94 -11.33
CA TYR A 448 1.73 -30.16 -11.56
C TYR A 448 1.36 -31.59 -11.98
N ASN A 449 2.33 -32.47 -12.27
CA ASN A 449 2.02 -33.90 -12.44
C ASN A 449 1.52 -34.54 -11.14
N LEU A 450 1.80 -33.91 -9.98
CA LEU A 450 1.25 -34.34 -8.70
C LEU A 450 -0.28 -34.21 -8.63
N LEU A 451 -0.90 -33.34 -9.45
CA LEU A 451 -2.36 -33.22 -9.53
C LEU A 451 -3.01 -34.44 -10.22
N ASP A 452 -2.26 -35.14 -11.06
CA ASP A 452 -2.73 -36.31 -11.81
C ASP A 452 -2.82 -37.56 -10.91
N ILE A 453 -2.15 -37.54 -9.74
CA ILE A 453 -2.21 -38.61 -8.74
C ILE A 453 -3.64 -38.75 -8.15
N ASN A 454 -4.39 -37.65 -8.07
CA ASN A 454 -5.77 -37.63 -7.60
C ASN A 454 -6.73 -37.31 -8.75
N PRO A 455 -7.27 -38.33 -9.46
CA PRO A 455 -8.19 -38.10 -10.58
C PRO A 455 -9.53 -37.47 -10.17
N SER A 456 -9.84 -37.45 -8.87
CA SER A 456 -11.08 -36.87 -8.33
C SER A 456 -10.89 -35.43 -7.82
N LEU A 457 -9.66 -34.89 -7.85
CA LEU A 457 -9.39 -33.52 -7.41
C LEU A 457 -9.99 -32.52 -8.41
N ILE A 458 -10.95 -31.73 -7.94
CA ILE A 458 -11.45 -30.57 -8.68
C ILE A 458 -10.47 -29.41 -8.53
N ILE A 459 -10.30 -28.63 -9.59
CA ILE A 459 -9.39 -27.49 -9.65
C ILE A 459 -10.19 -26.27 -10.08
N ILE A 460 -10.15 -25.21 -9.28
CA ILE A 460 -10.66 -23.90 -9.65
C ILE A 460 -9.47 -22.94 -9.72
N ASP A 461 -9.22 -22.41 -10.91
CA ASP A 461 -8.17 -21.42 -11.16
C ASP A 461 -8.79 -20.03 -11.27
N ALA A 462 -8.65 -19.25 -10.19
CA ALA A 462 -9.10 -17.87 -10.10
C ALA A 462 -7.99 -16.86 -10.43
N ALA A 463 -6.78 -17.33 -10.74
CA ALA A 463 -5.60 -16.50 -10.99
C ALA A 463 -4.98 -16.71 -12.38
N ASN A 464 -5.62 -17.53 -13.23
CA ASN A 464 -5.17 -17.92 -14.56
C ASN A 464 -3.72 -18.46 -14.57
N LEU A 465 -3.33 -19.16 -13.52
CA LEU A 465 -1.97 -19.68 -13.34
C LEU A 465 -1.69 -20.85 -14.29
N LEU A 466 -2.63 -21.79 -14.41
CA LEU A 466 -2.42 -23.01 -15.20
C LEU A 466 -2.25 -22.69 -16.69
N ALA A 467 -3.04 -21.76 -17.22
CA ALA A 467 -2.88 -21.31 -18.59
C ALA A 467 -1.49 -20.71 -18.83
N SER A 468 -0.94 -19.98 -17.85
CA SER A 468 0.38 -19.35 -17.96
C SER A 468 1.56 -20.34 -18.08
N ILE A 469 1.36 -21.59 -17.68
CA ILE A 469 2.34 -22.68 -17.80
C ILE A 469 1.98 -23.69 -18.90
N GLY A 470 1.03 -23.35 -19.78
CA GLY A 470 0.60 -24.20 -20.89
C GLY A 470 -0.29 -25.37 -20.47
N ALA A 471 -0.79 -25.39 -19.24
CA ALA A 471 -1.79 -26.35 -18.81
C ALA A 471 -3.20 -25.82 -19.11
N SER A 472 -3.97 -26.57 -19.89
CA SER A 472 -5.33 -26.20 -20.29
C SER A 472 -6.34 -27.27 -19.83
N ARG A 473 -7.61 -27.05 -20.17
CA ARG A 473 -8.64 -28.08 -20.08
C ARG A 473 -8.30 -29.35 -20.87
N ASP A 474 -7.46 -29.28 -21.91
CA ASP A 474 -7.03 -30.48 -22.64
C ASP A 474 -6.31 -31.48 -21.73
N LYS A 475 -5.64 -30.98 -20.68
CA LYS A 475 -4.96 -31.81 -19.69
C LYS A 475 -5.91 -32.34 -18.60
N TYR A 476 -6.74 -31.49 -18.03
CA TYR A 476 -7.52 -31.82 -16.82
C TYR A 476 -9.01 -32.10 -17.05
N GLY A 477 -9.52 -31.90 -18.27
CA GLY A 477 -10.91 -32.06 -18.64
C GLY A 477 -11.88 -31.27 -17.75
N ASP A 478 -13.02 -31.89 -17.45
CA ASP A 478 -14.11 -31.30 -16.64
C ASP A 478 -13.71 -30.99 -15.18
N ARG A 479 -12.54 -31.44 -14.72
CA ARG A 479 -12.05 -31.17 -13.37
C ARG A 479 -11.53 -29.74 -13.20
N LEU A 480 -11.21 -29.05 -14.30
CA LEU A 480 -10.66 -27.69 -14.27
C LEU A 480 -11.73 -26.66 -14.63
N THR A 481 -11.99 -25.74 -13.71
CA THR A 481 -12.72 -24.50 -13.95
C THR A 481 -11.75 -23.33 -13.87
N VAL A 482 -11.68 -22.52 -14.92
CA VAL A 482 -10.94 -21.23 -14.90
C VAL A 482 -11.97 -20.12 -14.86
N LEU A 483 -11.88 -19.21 -13.89
CA LEU A 483 -12.82 -18.09 -13.79
C LEU A 483 -12.68 -17.19 -15.01
N GLY A 484 -13.78 -16.92 -15.69
CA GLY A 484 -13.84 -16.18 -16.96
C GLY A 484 -13.73 -17.02 -18.23
N ASN A 485 -13.43 -18.32 -18.13
CA ASN A 485 -13.45 -19.22 -19.28
C ASN A 485 -14.72 -20.08 -19.28
N GLY A 486 -15.71 -19.64 -20.05
CA GLY A 486 -17.00 -20.32 -20.22
C GLY A 486 -16.99 -21.47 -21.23
N GLN A 487 -15.95 -21.61 -22.05
CA GLN A 487 -15.89 -22.68 -23.05
C GLN A 487 -16.00 -24.02 -22.34
N LYS A 488 -16.84 -24.94 -22.82
CA LYS A 488 -17.04 -26.27 -22.22
C LYS A 488 -16.20 -27.30 -22.93
#